data_AF-A0A2J6PYH2-F1
#
_entry.id   AF-A0A2J6PYH2-F1
#
_cell.length_a   1.000
_cell.length_b   1.000
_cell.length_c   1.000
_cell.angle_alpha   90.00
_cell.angle_beta   90.00
_cell.angle_gamma   90.00
#
_symmetry.space_group_name_H-M   'P 1'
#
loop_
_entity.id
_entity.type
_entity.pdbx_description
1 polymer ?
#
loop_
_entity_poly.entity_id
_entity_poly.type
_entity_poly.pdbx_seq_one_letter_code
_entity_poly.pdbx_strand_id
1 'polypeptide(L)'
;MATAKQPKSILKKASYPATTQSKEDREHAIALSHANLIQQRKDIELNILLSTETLIDYPLAKSPYDASNPSPADAREFKQLLRPFQPTDYDELIQERNINEKCGYTLCPRPRVKDGSGGKYRLIGTNGKAKDFKVVQKEELEKWCSEACAKRALYVRVQLSESPAWEREAAGSTVNIDLLDEPKTTDGAIVEGLENLNLHSGKEDKQQDAAELALERGDKGLAAKTGLVDVNIQEKDIQRPAEAPSLDDLSGRLDTMHLTLEGHTPEFGSRRQRRRAEELEDEDDPDTDWNM
;
A
#
# COMPACT_ATOMS: atom_id res chain seq x y z
N MET A 1 -33.60 72.15 -17.70
CA MET A 1 -33.78 70.71 -17.41
C MET A 1 -32.40 70.11 -17.16
N ALA A 2 -32.09 69.78 -15.91
CA ALA A 2 -30.77 69.33 -15.49
C ALA A 2 -30.60 67.83 -15.76
N THR A 3 -29.54 67.45 -16.47
CA THR A 3 -29.18 66.07 -16.77
C THR A 3 -28.51 65.41 -15.56
N ALA A 4 -29.09 64.33 -15.07
CA ALA A 4 -28.57 63.58 -13.93
C ALA A 4 -27.29 62.81 -14.31
N LYS A 5 -26.18 63.10 -13.63
CA LYS A 5 -24.92 62.35 -13.75
C LYS A 5 -25.02 61.07 -12.91
N GLN A 6 -24.91 59.93 -13.57
CA GLN A 6 -24.84 58.60 -12.94
C GLN A 6 -23.49 58.43 -12.20
N PRO A 7 -23.46 57.83 -11.00
CA PRO A 7 -22.21 57.61 -10.26
C PRO A 7 -21.37 56.49 -10.89
N LYS A 8 -20.04 56.70 -10.92
CA LYS A 8 -19.10 55.70 -11.42
C LYS A 8 -18.87 54.60 -10.39
N SER A 9 -18.97 53.35 -10.82
CA SER A 9 -18.64 52.15 -10.02
C SER A 9 -17.19 52.21 -9.50
N ILE A 10 -17.01 51.98 -8.20
CA ILE A 10 -15.72 52.00 -7.47
C ILE A 10 -15.20 50.57 -7.21
N LEU A 11 -15.94 49.54 -7.63
CA LEU A 11 -15.44 48.18 -7.55
C LEU A 11 -14.32 48.00 -8.58
N LYS A 12 -13.07 47.97 -8.08
CA LYS A 12 -11.94 47.35 -8.77
C LYS A 12 -12.41 45.97 -9.23
N LYS A 13 -12.59 45.80 -10.54
CA LYS A 13 -12.74 44.47 -11.14
C LYS A 13 -11.51 43.69 -10.73
N ALA A 14 -11.67 42.79 -9.78
CA ALA A 14 -10.65 41.81 -9.48
C ALA A 14 -10.46 41.00 -10.76
N SER A 15 -9.38 41.31 -11.47
CA SER A 15 -8.92 40.54 -12.61
C SER A 15 -8.35 39.24 -12.09
N TYR A 16 -9.22 38.35 -11.62
CA TYR A 16 -8.90 36.93 -11.57
C TYR A 16 -8.62 36.51 -13.02
N PRO A 17 -7.56 35.73 -13.30
CA PRO A 17 -7.31 35.26 -14.64
C PRO A 17 -8.53 34.44 -15.06
N ALA A 18 -9.36 35.02 -15.92
CA ALA A 18 -10.49 34.34 -16.50
C ALA A 18 -9.91 33.15 -17.27
N THR A 19 -10.12 31.94 -16.77
CA THR A 19 -9.76 30.73 -17.50
C THR A 19 -10.54 30.75 -18.81
N THR A 20 -9.87 31.08 -19.90
CA THR A 20 -10.45 31.28 -21.25
C THR A 20 -10.87 29.98 -21.95
N GLN A 21 -10.72 28.84 -21.28
CA GLN A 21 -11.10 27.53 -21.82
C GLN A 21 -12.55 27.22 -21.49
N SER A 22 -13.30 26.79 -22.51
CA SER A 22 -14.68 26.34 -22.37
C SER A 22 -14.73 25.12 -21.44
N LYS A 23 -15.90 24.86 -20.84
CA LYS A 23 -16.10 23.69 -19.98
C LYS A 23 -15.79 22.38 -20.73
N GLU A 24 -16.19 22.32 -22.01
CA GLU A 24 -15.95 21.19 -22.91
C GLU A 24 -14.46 20.95 -23.15
N ASP A 25 -13.66 22.02 -23.34
CA ASP A 25 -12.20 21.89 -23.51
C ASP A 25 -11.53 21.30 -22.27
N ARG A 26 -12.00 21.66 -21.07
CA ARG A 26 -11.48 21.12 -19.81
C ARG A 26 -11.86 19.66 -19.62
N GLU A 27 -13.11 19.31 -19.89
CA GLU A 27 -13.60 17.93 -19.81
C GLU A 27 -12.86 17.04 -20.81
N HIS A 28 -12.63 17.52 -22.04
CA HIS A 28 -11.84 16.83 -23.05
C HIS A 28 -10.37 16.66 -22.61
N ALA A 29 -9.74 17.70 -22.05
CA ALA A 29 -8.38 17.61 -21.53
C ALA A 29 -8.25 16.60 -20.39
N ILE A 30 -9.24 16.56 -19.48
CA ILE A 30 -9.32 15.58 -18.39
C ILE A 30 -9.47 14.17 -18.97
N ALA A 31 -10.38 13.97 -19.92
CA ALA A 31 -10.58 12.68 -20.59
C ALA A 31 -9.30 12.17 -21.25
N LEU A 32 -8.57 13.03 -21.96
CA LEU A 32 -7.27 12.68 -22.54
C LEU A 32 -6.22 12.32 -21.48
N SER A 33 -6.19 13.03 -20.35
CA SER A 33 -5.27 12.71 -19.25
C SER A 33 -5.54 11.32 -18.65
N HIS A 34 -6.82 10.97 -18.45
CA HIS A 34 -7.20 9.64 -17.98
C HIS A 34 -6.91 8.56 -19.02
N ALA A 35 -7.16 8.84 -20.30
CA ALA A 35 -6.84 7.92 -21.39
C ALA A 35 -5.35 7.59 -21.43
N ASN A 36 -4.49 8.61 -21.30
CA ASN A 36 -3.04 8.42 -21.26
C ASN A 36 -2.59 7.62 -20.05
N LEU A 37 -3.14 7.87 -18.86
CA LEU A 37 -2.80 7.13 -17.64
C LEU A 37 -3.20 5.65 -17.76
N ILE A 38 -4.38 5.36 -18.32
CA ILE A 38 -4.81 3.99 -18.59
C ILE A 38 -3.87 3.32 -19.59
N GLN A 39 -3.43 4.05 -20.62
CA GLN A 39 -2.54 3.50 -21.63
C GLN A 39 -1.17 3.16 -21.03
N GLN A 40 -0.59 4.06 -20.22
CA GLN A 40 0.65 3.81 -19.49
C GLN A 40 0.57 2.56 -18.61
N ARG A 41 -0.54 2.38 -17.89
CA ARG A 41 -0.77 1.17 -17.10
C ARG A 41 -0.76 -0.09 -17.96
N LYS A 42 -1.46 -0.08 -19.09
CA LYS A 42 -1.48 -1.21 -20.02
C LYS A 42 -0.11 -1.51 -20.61
N ASP A 43 0.66 -0.47 -20.94
CA ASP A 43 2.00 -0.63 -21.49
C ASP A 43 2.95 -1.28 -20.47
N ILE A 44 2.80 -0.95 -19.18
CA ILE A 44 3.55 -1.57 -18.09
C ILE A 44 3.12 -3.02 -17.87
N GLU A 45 1.81 -3.30 -17.84
CA GLU A 45 1.30 -4.68 -17.73
C GLU A 45 1.80 -5.55 -18.89
N LEU A 46 1.80 -5.01 -20.11
CA LEU A 46 2.37 -5.67 -21.29
C LEU A 46 3.87 -5.92 -21.12
N ASN A 47 4.63 -4.95 -20.61
CA ASN A 47 6.06 -5.10 -20.37
C ASN A 47 6.36 -6.20 -19.35
N ILE A 48 5.58 -6.30 -18.26
CA ILE A 48 5.70 -7.40 -17.29
C ILE A 48 5.48 -8.75 -17.97
N LEU A 49 4.46 -8.87 -18.82
CA LEU A 49 4.19 -10.11 -19.55
C LEU A 49 5.33 -10.50 -20.51
N LEU A 50 5.85 -9.56 -21.29
CA LEU A 50 7.01 -9.80 -22.18
C LEU A 50 8.27 -10.16 -21.38
N SER A 51 8.46 -9.51 -20.24
CA SER A 51 9.57 -9.82 -19.32
C SER A 51 9.42 -11.23 -18.75
N THR A 52 8.22 -11.66 -18.39
CA THR A 52 7.95 -13.04 -17.95
C THR A 52 8.25 -14.04 -19.07
N GLU A 53 7.76 -13.79 -20.29
CA GLU A 53 8.02 -14.64 -21.47
C GLU A 53 9.52 -14.85 -21.69
N THR A 54 10.29 -13.76 -21.70
CA THR A 54 11.75 -13.83 -21.87
C THR A 54 12.43 -14.57 -20.72
N LEU A 55 12.07 -14.29 -19.46
CA LEU A 55 12.70 -14.89 -18.27
C LEU A 55 12.39 -16.37 -18.06
N ILE A 56 11.35 -16.90 -18.70
CA ILE A 56 11.06 -18.34 -18.69
C ILE A 56 12.17 -19.14 -19.40
N ASP A 57 12.80 -18.55 -20.41
CA ASP A 57 13.83 -19.22 -21.19
C ASP A 57 15.23 -19.19 -20.56
N TYR A 58 15.44 -18.30 -19.60
CA TYR A 58 16.71 -18.14 -18.91
C TYR A 58 17.14 -19.38 -18.10
N PRO A 59 18.45 -19.56 -17.90
CA PRO A 59 19.56 -18.75 -18.43
C PRO A 59 19.90 -19.08 -19.90
N LEU A 60 20.30 -18.07 -20.68
CA LEU A 60 20.70 -18.24 -22.08
C LEU A 60 22.14 -18.75 -22.20
N ALA A 61 23.02 -18.29 -21.32
CA ALA A 61 24.40 -18.76 -21.27
C ALA A 61 24.47 -20.18 -20.68
N LYS A 62 25.20 -21.07 -21.35
CA LYS A 62 25.48 -22.43 -20.87
C LYS A 62 26.83 -22.50 -20.16
N SER A 63 27.20 -23.68 -19.66
CA SER A 63 28.43 -23.96 -18.90
C SER A 63 29.63 -23.10 -19.34
N PRO A 64 30.37 -22.48 -18.40
CA PRO A 64 30.54 -22.88 -17.00
C PRO A 64 29.63 -22.15 -15.99
N TYR A 65 28.61 -21.43 -16.44
CA TYR A 65 27.72 -20.68 -15.53
C TYR A 65 26.73 -21.60 -14.80
N ASP A 66 26.55 -21.31 -13.52
CA ASP A 66 25.71 -22.07 -12.60
C ASP A 66 24.79 -21.12 -11.81
N ALA A 67 23.84 -21.67 -11.05
CA ALA A 67 22.95 -20.88 -10.21
C ALA A 67 23.67 -20.00 -9.16
N SER A 68 24.91 -20.31 -8.80
CA SER A 68 25.73 -19.51 -7.88
C SER A 68 26.65 -18.52 -8.61
N ASN A 69 26.87 -18.73 -9.90
CA ASN A 69 27.74 -17.92 -10.73
C ASN A 69 27.07 -17.72 -12.10
N PRO A 70 26.01 -16.88 -12.15
CA PRO A 70 25.30 -16.60 -13.38
C PRO A 70 26.20 -15.83 -14.35
N SER A 71 25.89 -15.87 -15.65
CA SER A 71 26.61 -15.05 -16.60
C SER A 71 26.35 -13.56 -16.30
N PRO A 72 27.36 -12.68 -16.43
CA PRO A 72 27.21 -11.27 -16.10
C PRO A 72 26.23 -10.55 -17.05
N ALA A 73 26.04 -11.07 -18.26
CA ALA A 73 25.04 -10.57 -19.19
C ALA A 73 23.63 -10.94 -18.72
N ASP A 74 23.40 -12.24 -18.44
CA ASP A 74 22.09 -12.73 -17.99
C ASP A 74 21.69 -12.09 -16.65
N ALA A 75 22.63 -11.91 -15.72
CA ALA A 75 22.38 -11.26 -14.44
C ALA A 75 21.95 -9.80 -14.59
N ARG A 76 22.59 -9.04 -15.49
CA ARG A 76 22.23 -7.64 -15.75
C ARG A 76 20.87 -7.53 -16.41
N GLU A 77 20.60 -8.35 -17.42
CA GLU A 77 19.32 -8.35 -18.13
C GLU A 77 18.19 -8.78 -17.20
N PHE A 78 18.41 -9.83 -16.39
CA PHE A 78 17.48 -10.25 -15.35
C PHE A 78 17.11 -9.12 -14.38
N LYS A 79 18.09 -8.35 -13.89
CA LYS A 79 17.83 -7.20 -13.01
C LYS A 79 17.02 -6.10 -13.71
N GLN A 80 17.26 -5.86 -14.99
CA GLN A 80 16.52 -4.87 -15.77
C GLN A 80 15.06 -5.30 -15.99
N LEU A 81 14.85 -6.56 -16.37
CA LEU A 81 13.52 -7.13 -16.64
C LEU A 81 12.66 -7.24 -15.38
N LEU A 82 13.27 -7.40 -14.20
CA LEU A 82 12.54 -7.42 -12.92
C LEU A 82 12.16 -6.05 -12.37
N ARG A 83 12.62 -4.94 -12.96
CA ARG A 83 12.34 -3.59 -12.45
C ARG A 83 10.83 -3.28 -12.28
N PRO A 84 9.93 -3.64 -13.22
CA PRO A 84 8.50 -3.41 -13.05
C PRO A 84 7.79 -4.47 -12.18
N PHE A 85 8.48 -5.53 -11.73
CA PHE A 85 7.82 -6.65 -11.05
C PHE A 85 7.38 -6.28 -9.63
N GLN A 86 6.24 -6.83 -9.24
CA GLN A 86 5.82 -7.04 -7.86
C GLN A 86 6.25 -8.44 -7.37
N PRO A 87 6.23 -8.69 -6.05
CA PRO A 87 6.44 -10.03 -5.51
C PRO A 87 5.46 -11.07 -6.08
N THR A 88 4.22 -10.67 -6.39
CA THR A 88 3.21 -11.52 -7.03
C THR A 88 3.61 -11.92 -8.45
N ASP A 89 4.05 -10.97 -9.27
CA ASP A 89 4.51 -11.24 -10.65
C ASP A 89 5.72 -12.17 -10.64
N TYR A 90 6.59 -12.07 -9.63
CA TYR A 90 7.72 -12.97 -9.46
C TYR A 90 7.28 -14.38 -9.05
N ASP A 91 6.24 -14.50 -8.21
CA ASP A 91 5.64 -15.79 -7.86
C ASP A 91 4.96 -16.45 -9.08
N GLU A 92 4.39 -15.67 -10.00
CA GLU A 92 3.86 -16.13 -11.28
C GLU A 92 4.98 -16.60 -12.22
N LEU A 93 6.07 -15.83 -12.35
CA LEU A 93 7.25 -16.25 -13.11
C LEU A 93 7.82 -17.59 -12.63
N ILE A 94 7.87 -17.80 -11.30
CA ILE A 94 8.28 -19.09 -10.72
C ILE A 94 7.34 -20.22 -11.17
N GLN A 95 6.03 -19.97 -11.20
CA GLN A 95 5.03 -20.95 -11.63
C GLN A 95 5.19 -21.30 -13.12
N GLU A 96 5.31 -20.30 -13.98
CA GLU A 96 5.52 -20.51 -15.43
C GLU A 96 6.77 -21.33 -15.72
N ARG A 97 7.87 -21.05 -15.01
CA ARG A 97 9.09 -21.85 -15.11
C ARG A 97 8.91 -23.29 -14.63
N ASN A 98 8.14 -23.49 -13.57
CA ASN A 98 7.85 -24.83 -13.06
C ASN A 98 6.97 -25.64 -14.02
N ILE A 99 6.05 -24.99 -14.74
CA ILE A 99 5.26 -25.62 -15.82
C ILE A 99 6.20 -26.15 -16.90
N ASN A 100 7.25 -25.39 -17.24
CA ASN A 100 8.31 -25.80 -18.17
C ASN A 100 9.37 -26.73 -17.56
N GLU A 101 9.09 -27.33 -16.39
CA GLU A 101 9.96 -28.26 -15.66
C GLU A 101 11.34 -27.72 -15.23
N LYS A 102 11.55 -26.40 -15.34
CA LYS A 102 12.76 -25.73 -14.88
C LYS A 102 12.67 -25.39 -13.39
N CYS A 103 13.82 -25.18 -12.76
CA CYS A 103 13.88 -24.61 -11.41
C CYS A 103 13.31 -23.19 -11.41
N GLY A 104 12.54 -22.86 -10.38
CA GLY A 104 11.92 -21.54 -10.20
C GLY A 104 12.92 -20.38 -10.13
N TYR A 105 14.17 -20.64 -9.72
CA TYR A 105 15.22 -19.63 -9.79
C TYR A 105 15.61 -19.42 -11.26
N THR A 106 15.34 -18.23 -11.79
CA THR A 106 15.47 -17.84 -13.20
C THR A 106 16.85 -18.10 -13.78
N LEU A 107 17.90 -17.84 -13.00
CA LEU A 107 19.30 -18.01 -13.41
C LEU A 107 19.79 -19.47 -13.26
N CYS A 108 18.94 -20.41 -12.82
CA CYS A 108 19.29 -21.82 -12.73
C CYS A 108 18.88 -22.57 -14.01
N PRO A 109 19.81 -23.26 -14.70
CA PRO A 109 19.48 -24.10 -15.85
C PRO A 109 18.92 -25.48 -15.47
N ARG A 110 19.00 -25.86 -14.18
CA ARG A 110 18.63 -27.22 -13.73
C ARG A 110 17.11 -27.40 -13.69
N PRO A 111 16.60 -28.61 -13.94
CA PRO A 111 15.19 -28.92 -13.76
C PRO A 111 14.81 -28.87 -12.27
N ARG A 112 13.52 -28.71 -11.99
CA ARG A 112 12.99 -28.79 -10.62
C ARG A 112 13.00 -30.23 -10.11
N VAL A 113 13.12 -30.42 -8.79
CA VAL A 113 12.95 -31.75 -8.19
C VAL A 113 11.47 -32.12 -8.23
N LYS A 114 11.15 -33.30 -8.79
CA LYS A 114 9.82 -33.90 -8.72
C LYS A 114 9.91 -35.16 -7.87
N ASP A 115 9.23 -35.20 -6.74
CA ASP A 115 9.13 -36.42 -5.95
C ASP A 115 7.97 -37.26 -6.49
N GLY A 116 8.24 -38.52 -6.85
CA GLY A 116 7.20 -39.47 -7.27
C GLY A 116 6.25 -39.92 -6.15
N SER A 117 6.43 -39.44 -4.91
CA SER A 117 5.62 -39.84 -3.76
C SER A 117 4.31 -39.06 -3.69
N GLY A 118 3.17 -39.76 -3.54
CA GLY A 118 1.81 -39.19 -3.64
C GLY A 118 1.30 -38.38 -2.45
N GLY A 119 2.16 -38.00 -1.49
CA GLY A 119 1.78 -37.22 -0.31
C GLY A 119 1.84 -35.70 -0.54
N LYS A 120 0.87 -34.95 0.01
CA LYS A 120 0.85 -33.47 -0.03
C LYS A 120 1.95 -32.82 0.82
N TYR A 121 2.44 -33.53 1.82
CA TYR A 121 3.44 -33.04 2.78
C TYR A 121 4.70 -33.90 2.75
N ARG A 122 5.86 -33.25 2.91
CA ARG A 122 7.17 -33.89 3.04
C ARG A 122 7.79 -33.54 4.37
N LEU A 123 8.41 -34.53 5.01
CA LEU A 123 9.22 -34.36 6.20
C LEU A 123 10.67 -34.13 5.79
N ILE A 124 11.18 -32.93 6.03
CA ILE A 124 12.62 -32.63 5.87
C ILE A 124 13.27 -32.78 7.25
N GLY A 125 14.21 -33.71 7.35
CA GLY A 125 15.08 -33.83 8.52
C GLY A 125 16.20 -32.81 8.42
N THR A 126 16.25 -31.84 9.34
CA THR A 126 17.25 -30.77 9.30
C THR A 126 18.64 -31.26 9.72
N ASN A 127 18.73 -32.22 10.65
CA ASN A 127 20.01 -32.60 11.27
C ASN A 127 20.19 -34.13 11.50
N GLY A 128 19.45 -34.99 10.79
CA GLY A 128 19.60 -36.45 10.91
C GLY A 128 19.27 -37.06 12.28
N LYS A 129 18.86 -36.26 13.27
CA LYS A 129 18.37 -36.71 14.57
C LYS A 129 16.85 -36.67 14.58
N ALA A 130 16.22 -37.69 15.16
CA ALA A 130 14.77 -37.95 15.14
C ALA A 130 13.88 -36.88 15.81
N LYS A 131 14.41 -35.69 16.14
CA LYS A 131 13.71 -34.67 16.93
C LYS A 131 13.34 -33.40 16.14
N ASP A 132 13.97 -33.14 14.99
CA ASP A 132 13.82 -31.87 14.26
C ASP A 132 13.36 -32.11 12.80
N PHE A 133 12.10 -32.52 12.63
CA PHE A 133 11.46 -32.62 11.32
C PHE A 133 10.64 -31.38 11.02
N LYS A 134 10.88 -30.77 9.85
CA LYS A 134 9.99 -29.73 9.31
C LYS A 134 9.00 -30.38 8.35
N VAL A 135 7.72 -30.26 8.64
CA VAL A 135 6.64 -30.60 7.69
C VAL A 135 6.54 -29.44 6.71
N VAL A 136 6.87 -29.69 5.44
CA VAL A 136 6.76 -28.70 4.36
C VAL A 136 5.81 -29.23 3.31
N GLN A 137 5.03 -28.35 2.69
CA GLN A 137 4.21 -28.74 1.56
C GLN A 137 5.09 -29.17 0.39
N LYS A 138 4.71 -30.28 -0.25
CA LYS A 138 5.44 -30.81 -1.40
C LYS A 138 5.58 -29.75 -2.50
N GLU A 139 4.50 -29.02 -2.77
CA GLU A 139 4.45 -27.97 -3.78
C GLU A 139 5.52 -26.90 -3.59
N GLU A 140 5.85 -26.50 -2.36
CA GLU A 140 6.88 -25.48 -2.08
C GLU A 140 8.30 -25.98 -2.36
N LEU A 141 8.55 -27.28 -2.17
CA LEU A 141 9.85 -27.90 -2.41
C LEU A 141 10.07 -28.20 -3.89
N GLU A 142 9.00 -28.60 -4.59
CA GLU A 142 9.06 -28.94 -6.01
C GLU A 142 9.19 -27.72 -6.93
N LYS A 143 9.19 -26.49 -6.39
CA LYS A 143 9.53 -25.27 -7.15
C LYS A 143 11.03 -25.17 -7.44
N TRP A 144 11.87 -25.93 -6.73
CA TRP A 144 13.32 -25.69 -6.73
C TRP A 144 14.11 -26.96 -7.06
N CYS A 145 15.32 -26.77 -7.57
CA CYS A 145 16.30 -27.86 -7.70
C CYS A 145 17.07 -28.13 -6.40
N SER A 146 17.15 -27.14 -5.49
CA SER A 146 17.90 -27.20 -4.24
C SER A 146 17.47 -26.08 -3.28
N GLU A 147 17.72 -26.26 -1.98
CA GLU A 147 17.43 -25.23 -0.96
C GLU A 147 18.21 -23.93 -1.18
N ALA A 148 19.43 -24.02 -1.74
CA ALA A 148 20.22 -22.84 -2.11
C ALA A 148 19.50 -21.98 -3.17
N CYS A 149 18.90 -22.60 -4.18
CA CYS A 149 18.11 -21.88 -5.19
C CYS A 149 16.83 -21.27 -4.60
N ALA A 150 16.19 -21.94 -3.63
CA ALA A 150 15.06 -21.36 -2.92
C ALA A 150 15.47 -20.10 -2.15
N LYS A 151 16.62 -20.12 -1.47
CA LYS A 151 17.16 -18.96 -0.75
C LYS A 151 17.51 -17.80 -1.68
N ARG A 152 18.13 -18.08 -2.83
CA ARG A 152 18.45 -17.05 -3.85
C ARG A 152 17.20 -16.40 -4.43
N ALA A 153 16.20 -17.19 -4.77
CA ALA A 153 14.95 -16.67 -5.29
C ALA A 153 14.19 -15.85 -4.23
N LEU A 154 14.19 -16.32 -2.98
CA LEU A 154 13.62 -15.57 -1.87
C LEU A 154 14.34 -14.23 -1.65
N TYR A 155 15.68 -14.22 -1.77
CA TYR A 155 16.48 -12.99 -1.66
C TYR A 155 16.06 -11.95 -2.70
N VAL A 156 15.84 -12.37 -3.95
CA VAL A 156 15.33 -11.48 -5.01
C VAL A 156 13.91 -11.02 -4.71
N ARG A 157 13.01 -11.95 -4.33
CA ARG A 157 11.59 -11.65 -4.06
C ARG A 157 11.39 -10.56 -3.01
N VAL A 158 12.17 -10.59 -1.92
CA VAL A 158 12.06 -9.64 -0.80
C VAL A 158 12.53 -8.22 -1.18
N GLN A 159 13.35 -8.09 -2.22
CA GLN A 159 13.82 -6.80 -2.72
C GLN A 159 12.83 -6.13 -3.68
N LEU A 160 11.83 -6.86 -4.17
CA LEU A 160 10.81 -6.30 -5.06
C LEU A 160 9.82 -5.46 -4.25
N SER A 161 9.46 -4.28 -4.77
CA SER A 161 8.50 -3.43 -4.08
C SER A 161 7.06 -3.92 -4.30
N GLU A 162 6.23 -3.76 -3.27
CA GLU A 162 4.81 -4.14 -3.32
C GLU A 162 3.96 -3.14 -4.11
N SER A 163 4.39 -1.88 -4.20
CA SER A 163 3.71 -0.85 -5.01
C SER A 163 3.70 -1.24 -6.50
N PRO A 164 2.60 -1.05 -7.23
CA PRO A 164 2.55 -1.34 -8.66
C PRO A 164 3.49 -0.43 -9.45
N ALA A 165 4.04 -0.92 -10.55
CA ALA A 165 5.07 -0.22 -11.31
C ALA A 165 4.66 1.16 -11.84
N TRP A 166 3.38 1.37 -12.20
CA TRP A 166 2.88 2.67 -12.67
C TRP A 166 2.86 3.76 -11.58
N GLU A 167 2.89 3.41 -10.30
CA GLU A 167 2.99 4.38 -9.20
C GLU A 167 4.45 4.71 -8.86
N ARG A 168 5.41 3.86 -9.26
CA ARG A 168 6.83 4.01 -8.90
C ARG A 168 7.52 5.13 -9.68
N GLU A 169 7.14 5.36 -10.93
CA GLU A 169 7.72 6.45 -11.75
C GLU A 169 7.44 7.82 -11.14
N ALA A 170 6.26 8.01 -10.54
CA ALA A 170 5.92 9.23 -9.82
C ALA A 170 6.72 9.40 -8.52
N ALA A 171 7.14 8.29 -7.89
CA ALA A 171 7.84 8.28 -6.62
C ALA A 171 9.38 8.30 -6.74
N GLY A 172 9.95 8.17 -7.95
CA GLY A 172 11.40 8.18 -8.16
C GLY A 172 12.15 6.99 -7.56
N SER A 173 11.45 5.93 -7.13
CA SER A 173 12.06 4.77 -6.49
C SER A 173 12.72 3.84 -7.52
N THR A 174 14.05 3.88 -7.60
CA THR A 174 14.83 2.90 -8.36
C THR A 174 15.04 1.65 -7.52
N VAL A 175 14.34 0.55 -7.83
CA VAL A 175 14.57 -0.75 -7.17
C VAL A 175 15.93 -1.28 -7.64
N ASN A 176 16.91 -1.30 -6.74
CA ASN A 176 18.20 -1.93 -6.97
C ASN A 176 18.09 -3.39 -6.52
N ILE A 177 18.23 -4.31 -7.46
CA ILE A 177 18.14 -5.75 -7.20
C ILE A 177 19.55 -6.33 -7.12
N ASP A 178 19.88 -6.88 -5.96
CA ASP A 178 21.14 -7.57 -5.70
C ASP A 178 20.94 -9.09 -5.73
N LEU A 179 21.93 -9.81 -6.25
CA LEU A 179 21.96 -11.27 -6.18
C LEU A 179 22.77 -11.71 -4.95
N LEU A 180 22.34 -12.80 -4.32
CA LEU A 180 22.92 -13.27 -3.06
C LEU A 180 24.42 -13.58 -3.15
N ASP A 181 24.87 -14.15 -4.27
CA ASP A 181 26.26 -14.59 -4.46
C ASP A 181 27.11 -13.58 -5.24
N GLU A 182 26.56 -12.41 -5.61
CA GLU A 182 27.36 -11.37 -6.24
C GLU A 182 28.34 -10.78 -5.23
N PRO A 183 29.61 -10.56 -5.62
CA PRO A 183 30.52 -9.80 -4.76
C PRO A 183 29.94 -8.40 -4.62
N LYS A 184 29.50 -8.04 -3.40
CA LYS A 184 29.08 -6.68 -3.07
C LYS A 184 30.21 -5.74 -3.51
N THR A 185 29.99 -4.98 -4.57
CA THR A 185 30.95 -3.96 -4.99
C THR A 185 31.07 -2.95 -3.85
N THR A 186 32.25 -2.36 -3.70
CA THR A 186 32.55 -1.38 -2.65
C THR A 186 31.51 -0.27 -2.58
N ASP A 187 30.93 0.10 -3.72
CA ASP A 187 29.91 1.14 -3.84
C ASP A 187 28.59 0.73 -3.18
N GLY A 188 28.16 -0.53 -3.30
CA GLY A 188 26.97 -1.04 -2.61
C GLY A 188 27.15 -1.08 -1.08
N ALA A 189 28.35 -1.41 -0.61
CA ALA A 189 28.68 -1.36 0.81
C ALA A 189 28.73 0.08 1.36
N ILE A 190 29.12 1.06 0.53
CA ILE A 190 29.14 2.49 0.91
C ILE A 190 27.70 3.05 0.94
N VAL A 191 26.84 2.68 -0.01
CA VAL A 191 25.42 3.10 -0.02
C VAL A 191 24.65 2.47 1.16
N GLU A 192 24.82 1.17 1.41
CA GLU A 192 24.24 0.47 2.57
C GLU A 192 24.78 1.06 3.90
N GLY A 193 26.05 1.48 3.92
CA GLY A 193 26.64 2.22 5.04
C GLY A 193 26.00 3.60 5.24
N LEU A 194 25.72 4.34 4.16
CA LEU A 194 25.11 5.67 4.20
C LEU A 194 23.63 5.63 4.62
N GLU A 195 22.88 4.64 4.15
CA GLU A 195 21.49 4.40 4.58
C GLU A 195 21.40 4.08 6.07
N ASN A 196 22.32 3.25 6.58
CA ASN A 196 22.40 2.93 8.01
C ASN A 196 22.84 4.13 8.88
N LEU A 197 23.64 5.05 8.33
CA LEU A 197 23.99 6.31 9.00
C LEU A 197 22.81 7.28 9.05
N ASN A 198 21.98 7.33 8.00
CA ASN A 198 20.84 8.24 7.91
C ASN A 198 19.67 7.89 8.86
N LEU A 199 19.64 6.66 9.39
CA LEU A 199 18.69 6.26 10.44
C LEU A 199 19.05 6.83 11.83
N HIS A 200 20.31 7.25 12.04
CA HIS A 200 20.79 7.78 13.32
C HIS A 200 20.75 9.31 13.41
N SER A 201 20.57 10.04 12.31
CA SER A 201 20.42 11.51 12.26
C SER A 201 18.97 11.99 12.49
N GLY A 202 17.98 11.13 12.30
CA GLY A 202 16.56 11.51 12.24
C GLY A 202 15.87 11.98 13.53
N LYS A 203 16.59 12.27 14.61
CA LYS A 203 15.99 12.90 15.81
C LYS A 203 16.14 14.42 15.84
N GLU A 204 17.19 14.97 15.25
CA GLU A 204 17.44 16.41 15.26
C GLU A 204 16.74 17.08 14.05
N ASP A 205 16.79 16.45 12.88
CA ASP A 205 16.18 16.99 11.65
C ASP A 205 14.65 17.07 11.74
N LYS A 206 14.00 16.07 12.35
CA LYS A 206 12.53 16.08 12.54
C LYS A 206 12.04 17.20 13.47
N GLN A 207 12.88 17.66 14.40
CA GLN A 207 12.55 18.78 15.26
C GLN A 207 12.70 20.12 14.52
N GLN A 208 13.68 20.21 13.62
CA GLN A 208 13.89 21.39 12.78
C GLN A 208 12.78 21.53 11.73
N ASP A 209 12.42 20.44 11.04
CA ASP A 209 11.32 20.44 10.06
C ASP A 209 9.97 20.76 10.72
N ALA A 210 9.69 20.20 11.90
CA ALA A 210 8.47 20.50 12.64
C ALA A 210 8.43 21.95 13.14
N ALA A 211 9.58 22.50 13.55
CA ALA A 211 9.70 23.90 13.97
C ALA A 211 9.54 24.86 12.78
N GLU A 212 10.07 24.53 11.61
CA GLU A 212 9.93 25.31 10.39
C GLU A 212 8.49 25.30 9.86
N LEU A 213 7.83 24.14 9.82
CA LEU A 213 6.41 23.99 9.50
C LEU A 213 5.48 24.78 10.45
N ALA A 214 5.80 24.82 11.75
CA ALA A 214 5.05 25.63 12.72
C ALA A 214 5.22 27.14 12.47
N LEU A 215 6.41 27.54 12.03
CA LEU A 215 6.75 28.92 11.70
C LEU A 215 6.05 29.39 10.42
N GLU A 216 5.92 28.51 9.42
CA GLU A 216 5.15 28.73 8.19
C GLU A 216 3.64 28.79 8.42
N ARG A 217 3.10 28.02 9.39
CA ARG A 217 1.69 28.12 9.82
C ARG A 217 1.37 29.38 10.61
N GLY A 218 2.38 30.18 10.97
CA GLY A 218 2.19 31.42 11.71
C GLY A 218 2.01 31.23 13.21
N ASP A 219 2.45 30.11 13.78
CA ASP A 219 2.45 29.84 15.23
C ASP A 219 3.56 30.65 15.95
N LYS A 220 3.50 31.97 15.83
CA LYS A 220 4.38 32.89 16.56
C LYS A 220 3.65 33.49 17.75
N GLY A 221 3.77 32.81 18.88
CA GLY A 221 3.56 33.42 20.20
C GLY A 221 2.49 32.79 21.07
N LEU A 222 2.48 33.22 22.33
CA LEU A 222 1.76 32.67 23.50
C LEU A 222 0.25 32.38 23.34
N ALA A 223 -0.38 32.71 22.21
CA ALA A 223 -1.77 32.40 21.90
C ALA A 223 -2.02 30.91 21.57
N ALA A 224 -1.00 30.12 21.23
CA ALA A 224 -1.15 28.67 21.06
C ALA A 224 -1.42 27.93 22.38
N LYS A 225 -1.20 28.57 23.54
CA LYS A 225 -1.40 27.95 24.86
C LYS A 225 -2.85 28.02 25.35
N THR A 226 -3.72 28.83 24.74
CA THR A 226 -5.12 28.99 25.19
C THR A 226 -6.08 27.93 24.64
N GLY A 227 -5.59 26.95 23.87
CA GLY A 227 -6.40 25.86 23.31
C GLY A 227 -6.00 24.45 23.76
N LEU A 228 -4.99 24.29 24.63
CA LEU A 228 -4.65 22.98 25.16
C LEU A 228 -5.63 22.63 26.29
N VAL A 229 -6.53 21.69 26.02
CA VAL A 229 -7.25 20.98 27.07
C VAL A 229 -6.25 20.06 27.75
N ASP A 230 -6.06 20.24 29.06
CA ASP A 230 -5.21 19.38 29.88
C ASP A 230 -5.90 18.02 30.04
N VAL A 231 -5.48 17.04 29.24
CA VAL A 231 -6.03 15.68 29.30
C VAL A 231 -5.21 14.87 30.28
N ASN A 232 -5.68 14.81 31.52
CA ASN A 232 -5.10 13.95 32.55
C ASN A 232 -5.60 12.52 32.37
N ILE A 233 -4.78 11.65 31.77
CA ILE A 233 -5.10 10.24 31.55
C ILE A 233 -4.84 9.50 32.85
N GLN A 234 -5.91 9.16 33.58
CA GLN A 234 -5.84 8.22 34.70
C GLN A 234 -6.29 6.84 34.26
N GLU A 235 -5.48 5.84 34.58
CA GLU A 235 -5.83 4.44 34.36
C GLU A 235 -7.06 4.09 35.20
N LYS A 236 -8.09 3.56 34.55
CA LYS A 236 -9.34 3.21 35.21
C LYS A 236 -9.19 1.84 35.85
N ASP A 237 -9.17 1.78 37.19
CA ASP A 237 -9.13 0.51 37.92
C ASP A 237 -10.33 -0.37 37.55
N ILE A 238 -10.03 -1.51 36.92
CA ILE A 238 -11.02 -2.46 36.43
C ILE A 238 -11.45 -3.36 37.59
N GLN A 239 -12.58 -3.02 38.23
CA GLN A 239 -13.16 -3.76 39.36
C GLN A 239 -13.91 -5.05 38.95
N ARG A 240 -13.98 -5.41 37.66
CA ARG A 240 -14.74 -6.58 37.18
C ARG A 240 -13.88 -7.50 36.31
N PRO A 241 -14.00 -8.83 36.46
CA PRO A 241 -13.35 -9.77 35.56
C PRO A 241 -13.86 -9.60 34.12
N ALA A 242 -12.98 -9.74 33.15
CA ALA A 242 -13.33 -9.61 31.73
C ALA A 242 -14.32 -10.71 31.32
N GLU A 243 -15.52 -10.30 30.91
CA GLU A 243 -16.58 -11.19 30.42
C GLU A 243 -16.62 -11.13 28.89
N ALA A 244 -16.79 -12.28 28.24
CA ALA A 244 -16.89 -12.36 26.80
C ALA A 244 -18.23 -11.76 26.33
N PRO A 245 -18.26 -10.97 25.23
CA PRO A 245 -19.48 -10.38 24.72
C PRO A 245 -20.51 -11.46 24.37
N SER A 246 -21.73 -11.34 24.91
CA SER A 246 -22.84 -12.26 24.64
C SER A 246 -23.63 -11.80 23.41
N LEU A 247 -24.33 -12.74 22.77
CA LEU A 247 -25.00 -12.53 21.48
C LEU A 247 -26.26 -11.64 21.60
N ASP A 248 -26.85 -11.54 22.78
CA ASP A 248 -28.05 -10.72 23.04
C ASP A 248 -27.76 -9.21 23.02
N ASP A 249 -26.52 -8.79 23.30
CA ASP A 249 -26.10 -7.37 23.25
C ASP A 249 -25.94 -6.83 21.81
N LEU A 250 -25.99 -7.70 20.79
CA LEU A 250 -25.80 -7.31 19.39
C LEU A 250 -27.09 -6.80 18.75
N SER A 251 -28.27 -7.19 19.24
CA SER A 251 -29.55 -6.85 18.58
C SER A 251 -29.84 -5.35 18.64
N GLY A 252 -29.58 -4.66 19.75
CA GLY A 252 -29.75 -3.21 19.85
C GLY A 252 -28.61 -2.41 19.21
N ARG A 253 -27.45 -3.06 19.03
CA ARG A 253 -26.22 -2.44 18.52
C ARG A 253 -26.11 -2.52 16.99
N LEU A 254 -26.76 -3.49 16.34
CA LEU A 254 -26.78 -3.62 14.89
C LEU A 254 -27.48 -2.43 14.21
N ASP A 255 -28.61 -1.97 14.76
CA ASP A 255 -29.39 -0.88 14.18
C ASP A 255 -28.63 0.47 14.22
N THR A 256 -27.73 0.65 15.18
CA THR A 256 -26.97 1.90 15.39
C THR A 256 -25.51 1.81 14.93
N MET A 257 -25.03 0.65 14.48
CA MET A 257 -23.63 0.44 14.09
C MET A 257 -23.19 1.28 12.89
N HIS A 258 -24.12 1.60 11.98
CA HIS A 258 -23.83 2.49 10.84
C HIS A 258 -23.68 3.97 11.24
N LEU A 259 -24.11 4.35 12.45
CA LEU A 259 -24.00 5.71 13.00
C LEU A 259 -22.79 5.90 13.92
N THR A 260 -22.08 4.82 14.28
CA THR A 260 -20.87 4.90 15.10
C THR A 260 -19.63 5.16 14.25
N LEU A 261 -18.93 6.27 14.51
CA LEU A 261 -17.56 6.48 14.03
C LEU A 261 -16.61 6.19 15.20
N GLU A 262 -15.73 5.19 15.07
CA GLU A 262 -14.71 4.85 16.08
C GLU A 262 -15.27 4.63 17.50
N GLY A 263 -16.47 4.05 17.61
CA GLY A 263 -17.12 3.76 18.89
C GLY A 263 -17.88 4.93 19.52
N HIS A 264 -17.93 6.09 18.85
CA HIS A 264 -18.74 7.23 19.28
C HIS A 264 -19.96 7.42 18.35
N THR A 265 -21.16 7.44 18.91
CA THR A 265 -22.37 7.89 18.20
C THR A 265 -22.54 9.40 18.41
N PRO A 266 -22.63 10.22 17.35
CA PRO A 266 -22.84 11.66 17.50
C PRO A 266 -24.32 11.97 17.83
N GLU A 267 -24.59 12.53 19.01
CA GLU A 267 -25.93 13.02 19.38
C GLU A 267 -26.20 14.43 18.83
N PHE A 268 -26.16 14.59 17.50
CA PHE A 268 -26.57 15.86 16.89
C PHE A 268 -28.09 15.87 16.67
N GLY A 269 -28.83 16.59 17.52
CA GLY A 269 -30.22 17.00 17.25
C GLY A 269 -31.32 16.53 18.21
N SER A 270 -31.02 15.60 19.13
CA SER A 270 -32.04 14.97 20.02
C SER A 270 -32.73 15.95 20.99
N ARG A 271 -32.06 17.04 21.38
CA ARG A 271 -32.61 18.03 22.34
C ARG A 271 -33.69 18.94 21.74
N ARG A 272 -33.64 19.21 20.42
CA ARG A 272 -34.62 20.06 19.73
C ARG A 272 -35.87 19.29 19.34
N GLN A 273 -35.71 17.99 19.07
CA GLN A 273 -36.80 17.09 18.70
C GLN A 273 -37.61 16.63 19.93
N ARG A 274 -36.95 16.42 21.09
CA ARG A 274 -37.65 16.20 22.37
C ARG A 274 -38.56 17.37 22.78
N ARG A 275 -38.07 18.61 22.67
CA ARG A 275 -38.89 19.81 22.96
C ARG A 275 -40.12 19.94 22.06
N ARG A 276 -40.02 19.53 20.79
CA ARG A 276 -41.15 19.59 19.85
C ARG A 276 -42.18 18.49 20.08
N ALA A 277 -41.78 17.34 20.62
CA ALA A 277 -42.69 16.26 20.98
C ALA A 277 -43.46 16.59 22.27
N GLU A 278 -42.79 17.18 23.27
CA GLU A 278 -43.43 17.65 24.51
C GLU A 278 -44.43 18.80 24.25
N GLU A 279 -44.25 19.59 23.19
CA GLU A 279 -45.13 20.71 22.81
C GLU A 279 -46.36 20.28 21.96
N LEU A 280 -46.44 19.00 21.57
CA LEU A 280 -47.53 18.43 20.75
C LEU A 280 -48.43 17.45 21.52
N GLU A 281 -48.14 17.18 22.80
CA GLU A 281 -48.93 16.25 23.64
C GLU A 281 -50.02 16.97 24.49
N ASP A 282 -50.10 18.30 24.45
CA ASP A 282 -51.02 19.11 25.29
C ASP A 282 -52.24 19.71 24.56
N GLU A 283 -52.44 19.44 23.25
CA GLU A 283 -53.64 19.91 22.51
C GLU A 283 -54.46 18.74 21.92
N ASP A 284 -55.61 18.52 22.57
CA ASP A 284 -56.89 18.03 22.05
C ASP A 284 -57.24 16.51 22.07
N ASP A 285 -58.09 16.21 23.07
CA ASP A 285 -59.09 15.13 23.20
C ASP A 285 -60.06 15.06 21.97
N PRO A 286 -60.87 13.99 21.83
CA PRO A 286 -61.21 13.38 20.54
C PRO A 286 -62.65 13.68 20.09
N ASP A 287 -62.85 13.91 18.79
CA ASP A 287 -64.17 13.76 18.16
C ASP A 287 -63.99 13.26 16.72
N THR A 288 -63.85 11.94 16.57
CA THR A 288 -63.90 11.26 15.26
C THR A 288 -65.32 10.74 15.05
N ASP A 289 -66.25 11.62 14.68
CA ASP A 289 -67.50 11.24 14.02
C ASP A 289 -67.32 11.32 12.49
N TRP A 290 -68.13 10.55 11.78
CA TRP A 290 -68.28 10.46 10.32
C TRP A 290 -67.55 9.33 9.59
N ASN A 291 -68.23 8.18 9.60
CA ASN A 291 -68.56 7.38 8.42
C ASN A 291 -68.58 8.19 7.10
N MET A 292 -67.87 7.70 6.06
CA MET A 292 -68.47 7.23 4.80
C MET A 292 -67.47 6.45 3.95
#